data_AF-A0A3L7AIL7-F1
#
_entry.id   AF-A0A3L7AIL7-F1
#
_cell.length_a   1.000
_cell.length_b   1.000
_cell.length_c   1.000
_cell.angle_alpha   90.00
_cell.angle_beta   90.00
_cell.angle_gamma   90.00
#
_symmetry.space_group_name_H-M   'P 1'
#
loop_
_entity.id
_entity.type
_entity.pdbx_description
1 polymer ?
#
loop_
_entity_poly.entity_id
_entity_poly.type
_entity_poly.pdbx_seq_one_letter_code
_entity_poly.pdbx_strand_id
1 'polypeptide(L)'
;MTADTAEREAFEKWAYDQWQNSRPPDNAWLGWQARAALPARAPEGWTLADLHRANAARQEEWCPDQKPDLSFRGNELAGEIGEACNVIKKLERERLGWAGSRDTLEHLAEELADGIMCIDLVANAAGISGDALMAAVVQKFNATSQARGFKTMLSASPPPPEQGGEPAVKYTCTTSTAMAKMLATYKYQTPKIGSEGQPYRAPTTEPLASPAPGPDEPVVRALEWNPYRAETPFGYYLVEDQTDLPERVLNGRAPFLLSGTRLDYSRHATLKAARAAAQADYERRILSALQPAQPAPAPVAAQPQPSAWPAALAMRERCGAVLASHIEGRKAAQDKALMCGRTAEAKAQTAALNALSMALEAILALPLDGEG
;
A
#
# COMPACT_ATOMS: atom_id res chain seq x y z
N MET A 1 29.74 39.12 6.06
CA MET A 1 30.24 37.73 6.17
C MET A 1 29.60 36.92 5.06
N THR A 2 30.09 37.10 3.84
CA THR A 2 29.70 36.35 2.64
C THR A 2 30.93 35.53 2.28
N ALA A 3 31.17 34.46 3.03
CA ALA A 3 32.04 33.41 2.51
C ALA A 3 31.39 32.92 1.21
N ASP A 4 32.19 32.94 0.17
CA ASP A 4 31.83 32.95 -1.25
C ASP A 4 31.01 31.70 -1.61
N THR A 5 29.83 31.91 -2.21
CA THR A 5 28.99 30.80 -2.70
C THR A 5 29.78 29.87 -3.62
N ALA A 6 30.76 30.40 -4.36
CA ALA A 6 31.65 29.61 -5.21
C ALA A 6 32.58 28.68 -4.42
N GLU A 7 33.09 29.10 -3.26
CA GLU A 7 33.94 28.24 -2.41
C GLU A 7 33.14 27.08 -1.82
N ARG A 8 31.89 27.34 -1.44
CA ARG A 8 30.98 26.29 -0.96
C ARG A 8 30.63 25.29 -2.06
N GLU A 9 30.28 25.76 -3.25
CA GLU A 9 30.00 24.89 -4.40
C GLU A 9 31.24 24.08 -4.81
N ALA A 10 32.43 24.68 -4.78
CA ALA A 10 33.68 23.98 -5.04
C ALA A 10 33.96 22.90 -4.00
N PHE A 11 33.70 23.16 -2.72
CA PHE A 11 33.85 22.17 -1.65
C PHE A 11 32.83 21.03 -1.77
N GLU A 12 31.55 21.34 -2.00
CA GLU A 12 30.49 20.34 -2.19
C GLU A 12 30.79 19.45 -3.40
N LYS A 13 31.26 20.04 -4.52
CA LYS A 13 31.70 19.29 -5.70
C LYS A 13 32.91 18.41 -5.40
N TRP A 14 33.94 18.95 -4.75
CA TRP A 14 35.13 18.18 -4.38
C TRP A 14 34.77 16.99 -3.46
N ALA A 15 33.92 17.21 -2.45
CA ALA A 15 33.47 16.16 -1.55
C ALA A 15 32.67 15.07 -2.29
N TYR A 16 31.81 15.46 -3.24
CA TYR A 16 31.08 14.53 -4.10
C TYR A 16 32.00 13.71 -5.00
N ASP A 17 32.98 14.36 -5.63
CA ASP A 17 33.96 13.69 -6.50
C ASP A 17 34.84 12.72 -5.69
N GLN A 18 35.29 13.10 -4.48
CA GLN A 18 36.01 12.20 -3.58
C GLN A 18 35.14 11.01 -3.17
N TRP A 19 33.87 11.24 -2.83
CA TRP A 19 32.93 10.18 -2.50
C TRP A 19 32.72 9.22 -3.67
N GLN A 20 32.49 9.72 -4.89
CA GLN A 20 32.37 8.89 -6.09
C GLN A 20 33.64 8.10 -6.41
N ASN A 21 34.81 8.72 -6.32
CA ASN A 21 36.08 8.07 -6.65
C ASN A 21 36.56 7.08 -5.58
N SER A 22 36.04 7.19 -4.36
CA SER A 22 36.31 6.25 -3.26
C SER A 22 35.40 5.01 -3.26
N ARG A 23 34.36 4.99 -4.12
CA ARG A 23 33.50 3.81 -4.24
C ARG A 23 34.28 2.66 -4.86
N PRO A 24 34.32 1.46 -4.24
CA PRO A 24 34.75 0.28 -4.98
C PRO A 24 33.85 0.14 -6.22
N PRO A 25 34.37 -0.34 -7.37
CA PRO A 25 33.56 -0.52 -8.55
C PRO A 25 32.32 -1.35 -8.19
N ASP A 26 31.16 -1.01 -8.77
CA ASP A 26 29.81 -1.41 -8.32
C ASP A 26 29.61 -2.94 -8.10
N ASN A 27 30.56 -3.76 -8.54
CA ASN A 27 30.50 -5.22 -8.53
C ASN A 27 31.58 -5.87 -7.63
N ALA A 28 32.57 -5.10 -7.14
CA ALA A 28 33.68 -5.65 -6.34
C ALA A 28 33.29 -5.97 -4.89
N TRP A 29 32.27 -5.31 -4.35
CA TRP A 29 31.79 -5.57 -2.99
C TRP A 29 31.10 -6.94 -2.87
N LEU A 30 30.34 -7.35 -3.89
CA LEU A 30 29.78 -8.71 -3.97
C LEU A 30 30.90 -9.77 -4.08
N GLY A 31 32.03 -9.44 -4.71
CA GLY A 31 33.10 -10.41 -4.98
C GLY A 31 33.87 -10.93 -3.76
N TRP A 32 33.83 -10.25 -2.61
CA TRP A 32 34.62 -10.62 -1.42
C TRP A 32 33.85 -11.36 -0.33
N GLN A 33 32.51 -11.26 -0.28
CA GLN A 33 31.67 -12.06 0.64
C GLN A 33 30.98 -13.24 -0.06
N ALA A 34 30.75 -13.20 -1.38
CA ALA A 34 29.75 -14.04 -2.05
C ALA A 34 30.11 -15.49 -2.41
N ARG A 35 30.92 -16.21 -1.63
CA ARG A 35 31.03 -17.69 -1.81
C ARG A 35 31.10 -18.51 -0.54
N ALA A 36 31.16 -17.90 0.63
CA ALA A 36 31.18 -18.65 1.87
C ALA A 36 29.75 -19.02 2.30
N ALA A 37 29.27 -20.16 1.76
CA ALA A 37 28.20 -20.99 2.33
C ALA A 37 26.73 -20.62 2.07
N LEU A 38 26.38 -20.10 0.87
CA LEU A 38 25.02 -20.35 0.39
C LEU A 38 24.76 -21.87 0.35
N PRO A 39 23.53 -22.33 0.66
CA PRO A 39 23.22 -23.75 0.66
C PRO A 39 23.50 -24.37 -0.71
N ALA A 40 23.84 -25.66 -0.71
CA ALA A 40 24.01 -26.41 -1.94
C ALA A 40 22.77 -26.25 -2.83
N ARG A 41 22.97 -26.33 -4.16
CA ARG A 41 21.89 -26.30 -5.15
C ARG A 41 20.76 -27.24 -4.70
N ALA A 42 19.53 -26.76 -4.72
CA ALA A 42 18.35 -27.57 -4.43
C ALA A 42 18.37 -28.87 -5.27
N PRO A 43 17.82 -29.99 -4.75
CA PRO A 43 17.77 -31.24 -5.49
C PRO A 43 17.07 -31.04 -6.84
N GLU A 44 17.57 -31.71 -7.88
CA GLU A 44 16.96 -31.61 -9.20
C GLU A 44 15.52 -32.14 -9.17
N GLY A 45 14.61 -31.46 -9.86
CA GLY A 45 13.20 -31.84 -9.94
C GLY A 45 12.29 -31.30 -8.84
N TRP A 46 12.78 -30.49 -7.89
CA TRP A 46 11.92 -29.77 -6.95
C TRP A 46 11.04 -28.72 -7.63
N THR A 47 9.76 -28.69 -7.25
CA THR A 47 8.73 -27.82 -7.79
C THR A 47 8.01 -27.04 -6.68
N LEU A 48 7.28 -25.98 -7.05
CA LEU A 48 6.38 -25.30 -6.11
C LEU A 48 5.27 -26.23 -5.60
N ALA A 49 4.86 -27.24 -6.38
CA ALA A 49 3.90 -28.23 -5.93
C ALA A 49 4.46 -29.09 -4.79
N ASP A 50 5.77 -29.36 -4.77
CA ASP A 50 6.42 -30.10 -3.68
C ASP A 50 6.44 -29.27 -2.40
N LEU A 51 6.81 -27.99 -2.51
CA LEU A 51 6.72 -27.03 -1.41
C LEU A 51 5.29 -26.95 -0.86
N HIS A 52 4.30 -26.82 -1.74
CA HIS A 52 2.89 -26.73 -1.39
C HIS A 52 2.42 -27.93 -0.56
N ARG A 53 2.76 -29.16 -0.98
CA ARG A 53 2.43 -30.38 -0.25
C ARG A 53 3.14 -30.45 1.10
N ALA A 54 4.42 -30.07 1.15
CA ALA A 54 5.18 -30.05 2.40
C ALA A 54 4.63 -29.02 3.41
N ASN A 55 4.26 -27.82 2.93
CA ASN A 55 3.64 -26.79 3.78
C ASN A 55 2.27 -27.23 4.29
N ALA A 56 1.44 -27.85 3.46
CA ALA A 56 0.15 -28.37 3.90
C ALA A 56 0.31 -29.46 4.98
N ALA A 57 1.23 -30.41 4.78
CA ALA A 57 1.52 -31.44 5.78
C ALA A 57 2.04 -30.83 7.09
N ARG A 58 3.03 -29.94 7.01
CA ARG A 58 3.59 -29.22 8.17
C ARG A 58 2.53 -28.40 8.90
N GLN A 59 1.56 -27.85 8.19
CA GLN A 59 0.50 -27.06 8.80
C GLN A 59 -0.43 -27.91 9.68
N GLU A 60 -0.78 -29.11 9.23
CA GLU A 60 -1.61 -30.03 10.02
C GLU A 60 -0.85 -30.55 11.26
N GLU A 61 0.48 -30.69 11.17
CA GLU A 61 1.34 -31.00 12.32
C GLU A 61 1.46 -29.83 13.32
N TRP A 62 1.60 -28.61 12.81
CA TRP A 62 1.90 -27.42 13.61
C TRP A 62 0.66 -26.83 14.31
N CYS A 63 -0.51 -26.88 13.66
CA CYS A 63 -1.75 -26.37 14.23
C CYS A 63 -2.93 -27.32 13.99
N PRO A 64 -3.00 -28.45 14.72
CA PRO A 64 -4.07 -29.42 14.55
C PRO A 64 -5.47 -28.82 14.85
N ASP A 65 -5.55 -27.87 15.78
CA ASP A 65 -6.83 -27.32 16.26
C ASP A 65 -7.12 -25.88 15.76
N GLN A 66 -6.17 -25.26 15.06
CA GLN A 66 -6.28 -23.86 14.64
C GLN A 66 -5.82 -23.71 13.20
N LYS A 67 -6.72 -23.34 12.29
CA LYS A 67 -6.36 -23.06 10.89
C LYS A 67 -6.18 -21.55 10.73
N PRO A 68 -4.95 -21.04 10.55
CA PRO A 68 -4.75 -19.61 10.35
C PRO A 68 -5.49 -19.14 9.11
N ASP A 69 -6.22 -18.04 9.24
CA ASP A 69 -6.98 -17.49 8.13
C ASP A 69 -6.10 -16.73 7.15
N LEU A 70 -6.69 -16.31 6.03
CA LEU A 70 -5.98 -15.56 4.99
C LEU A 70 -5.40 -14.23 5.50
N SER A 71 -6.06 -13.59 6.47
CA SER A 71 -5.59 -12.31 7.02
C SER A 71 -4.33 -12.50 7.87
N PHE A 72 -4.28 -13.56 8.66
CA PHE A 72 -3.11 -13.97 9.43
C PHE A 72 -1.94 -14.27 8.50
N ARG A 73 -2.16 -15.11 7.47
CA ARG A 73 -1.11 -15.45 6.48
C ARG A 73 -0.60 -14.25 5.70
N GLY A 74 -1.49 -13.32 5.35
CA GLY A 74 -1.09 -12.07 4.71
C GLY A 74 -0.19 -11.22 5.61
N ASN A 75 -0.46 -11.16 6.91
CA ASN A 75 0.37 -10.44 7.88
C ASN A 75 1.70 -11.15 8.15
N GLU A 76 1.69 -12.49 8.23
CA GLU A 76 2.90 -13.31 8.34
C GLU A 76 3.84 -13.06 7.16
N LEU A 77 3.32 -13.12 5.92
CA LEU A 77 4.07 -12.76 4.73
C LEU A 77 4.66 -11.32 4.80
N ALA A 78 3.88 -10.35 5.27
CA ALA A 78 4.38 -8.98 5.42
C ALA A 78 5.51 -8.87 6.46
N GLY A 79 5.46 -9.70 7.52
CA GLY A 79 6.52 -9.85 8.51
C GLY A 79 7.82 -10.31 7.86
N GLU A 80 7.82 -11.48 7.22
CA GLU A 80 9.02 -12.08 6.61
C GLU A 80 9.64 -11.16 5.53
N ILE A 81 8.80 -10.51 4.70
CA ILE A 81 9.30 -9.55 3.71
C ILE A 81 9.91 -8.31 4.37
N GLY A 82 9.39 -7.90 5.53
CA GLY A 82 9.95 -6.85 6.36
C GLY A 82 11.33 -7.20 6.91
N GLU A 83 11.53 -8.44 7.33
CA GLU A 83 12.82 -8.98 7.80
C GLU A 83 13.85 -9.01 6.66
N ALA A 84 13.48 -9.55 5.49
CA ALA A 84 14.31 -9.50 4.28
C ALA A 84 14.73 -8.06 3.92
N CYS A 85 13.79 -7.11 3.97
CA CYS A 85 14.06 -5.70 3.73
C CYS A 85 15.03 -5.09 4.77
N ASN A 86 14.96 -5.52 6.03
CA ASN A 86 15.89 -5.09 7.07
C ASN A 86 17.31 -5.62 6.84
N VAL A 87 17.45 -6.87 6.37
CA VAL A 87 18.74 -7.46 5.96
C VAL A 87 19.33 -6.70 4.76
N ILE A 88 18.55 -6.47 3.70
CA ILE A 88 18.96 -5.67 2.52
C ILE A 88 19.45 -4.28 2.96
N LYS A 89 18.72 -3.62 3.84
CA LYS A 89 19.12 -2.31 4.40
C LYS A 89 20.46 -2.35 5.13
N LYS A 90 20.79 -3.45 5.82
CA LYS A 90 22.09 -3.61 6.50
C LYS A 90 23.22 -3.91 5.51
N LEU A 91 22.97 -4.75 4.50
CA LEU A 91 23.89 -5.02 3.40
C LEU A 91 24.24 -3.74 2.63
N GLU A 92 23.24 -2.93 2.29
CA GLU A 92 23.45 -1.66 1.60
C GLU A 92 24.19 -0.64 2.48
N ARG A 93 23.93 -0.61 3.80
CA ARG A 93 24.70 0.21 4.73
C ARG A 93 26.18 -0.15 4.72
N GLU A 94 26.50 -1.44 4.65
CA GLU A 94 27.88 -1.89 4.52
C GLU A 94 28.48 -1.44 3.19
N ARG A 95 27.80 -1.74 2.08
CA ARG A 95 28.23 -1.39 0.72
C ARG A 95 28.48 0.10 0.53
N LEU A 96 27.67 0.94 1.18
CA LEU A 96 27.75 2.40 1.10
C LEU A 96 28.66 3.03 2.17
N GLY A 97 29.25 2.23 3.06
CA GLY A 97 30.11 2.72 4.15
C GLY A 97 29.36 3.52 5.23
N TRP A 98 28.05 3.32 5.37
CA TRP A 98 27.23 4.01 6.36
C TRP A 98 27.35 3.37 7.74
N ALA A 99 27.30 4.19 8.79
CA ALA A 99 27.29 3.70 10.17
C ALA A 99 26.06 2.81 10.44
N GLY A 100 26.21 1.81 11.30
CA GLY A 100 25.12 0.93 11.75
C GLY A 100 25.50 -0.55 11.74
N SER A 101 24.53 -1.40 12.07
CA SER A 101 24.68 -2.86 12.00
C SER A 101 24.87 -3.36 10.57
N ARG A 102 25.45 -4.55 10.48
CA ARG A 102 25.77 -5.29 9.25
C ARG A 102 24.97 -6.59 9.23
N ASP A 103 24.91 -7.22 8.07
CA ASP A 103 24.24 -8.50 7.88
C ASP A 103 24.89 -9.25 6.72
N THR A 104 24.43 -10.47 6.44
CA THR A 104 25.07 -11.33 5.43
C THR A 104 24.12 -11.75 4.31
N LEU A 105 24.70 -12.24 3.21
CA LEU A 105 23.92 -12.78 2.08
C LEU A 105 23.23 -14.09 2.43
N GLU A 106 23.80 -14.87 3.35
CA GLU A 106 23.23 -16.12 3.85
C GLU A 106 21.94 -15.83 4.60
N HIS A 107 21.97 -14.86 5.52
CA HIS A 107 20.77 -14.43 6.23
C HIS A 107 19.73 -13.84 5.27
N LEU A 108 20.15 -13.09 4.24
CA LEU A 108 19.21 -12.65 3.21
C LEU A 108 18.56 -13.83 2.47
N ALA A 109 19.31 -14.89 2.19
CA ALA A 109 18.77 -16.08 1.53
C ALA A 109 17.76 -16.83 2.41
N GLU A 110 17.97 -16.87 3.73
CA GLU A 110 17.03 -17.40 4.72
C GLU A 110 15.72 -16.60 4.71
N GLU A 111 15.80 -15.28 4.87
CA GLU A 111 14.60 -14.41 4.87
C GLU A 111 13.81 -14.43 3.56
N LEU A 112 14.52 -14.54 2.42
CA LEU A 112 13.87 -14.72 1.12
C LEU A 112 13.20 -16.10 0.99
N ALA A 113 13.76 -17.14 1.60
CA ALA A 113 13.15 -18.46 1.64
C ALA A 113 11.87 -18.45 2.48
N ASP A 114 11.90 -17.80 3.65
CA ASP A 114 10.72 -17.62 4.50
C ASP A 114 9.62 -16.82 3.80
N GLY A 115 9.98 -15.78 3.04
CA GLY A 115 9.08 -15.08 2.15
C GLY A 115 8.40 -15.99 1.11
N ILE A 116 9.16 -16.88 0.45
CA ILE A 116 8.60 -17.85 -0.51
C ILE A 116 7.66 -18.84 0.18
N MET A 117 8.04 -19.34 1.37
CA MET A 117 7.21 -20.24 2.15
C MET A 117 5.89 -19.57 2.56
N CYS A 118 5.92 -18.31 2.99
CA CYS A 118 4.73 -17.55 3.35
C CYS A 118 3.83 -17.23 2.14
N ILE A 119 4.41 -16.97 0.96
CA ILE A 119 3.63 -16.83 -0.28
C ILE A 119 2.83 -18.10 -0.56
N ASP A 120 3.44 -19.27 -0.40
CA ASP A 120 2.75 -20.55 -0.58
C ASP A 120 1.70 -20.82 0.52
N LEU A 121 1.95 -20.42 1.78
CA LEU A 121 0.95 -20.49 2.85
C LEU A 121 -0.26 -19.59 2.58
N VAL A 122 -0.06 -18.41 1.99
CA VAL A 122 -1.15 -17.54 1.49
C VAL A 122 -1.92 -18.22 0.36
N ALA A 123 -1.22 -18.86 -0.59
CA ALA A 123 -1.85 -19.61 -1.67
C ALA A 123 -2.71 -20.77 -1.13
N ASN A 124 -2.19 -21.54 -0.17
CA ASN A 124 -2.91 -22.57 0.56
C ASN A 124 -4.19 -22.03 1.21
N ALA A 125 -4.09 -20.94 2.00
CA ALA A 125 -5.24 -20.32 2.65
C ALA A 125 -6.28 -19.77 1.65
N ALA A 126 -5.85 -19.38 0.46
CA ALA A 126 -6.72 -18.91 -0.62
C ALA A 126 -7.27 -20.04 -1.52
N GLY A 127 -6.91 -21.30 -1.28
CA GLY A 127 -7.32 -22.44 -2.11
C GLY A 127 -6.65 -22.48 -3.50
N ILE A 128 -5.47 -21.88 -3.65
CA ILE A 128 -4.67 -21.88 -4.87
C ILE A 128 -3.65 -23.02 -4.78
N SER A 129 -3.76 -24.03 -5.65
CA SER A 129 -2.80 -25.13 -5.67
C SER A 129 -1.40 -24.68 -6.09
N GLY A 130 -0.37 -25.41 -5.68
CA GLY A 130 1.02 -25.14 -6.10
C GLY A 130 1.22 -25.10 -7.62
N ASP A 131 0.54 -25.96 -8.38
CA ASP A 131 0.56 -25.93 -9.85
C ASP A 131 -0.12 -24.68 -10.42
N ALA A 132 -1.25 -24.27 -9.85
CA ALA A 132 -1.95 -23.06 -10.25
C ALA A 132 -1.12 -21.80 -9.93
N LEU A 133 -0.43 -21.79 -8.79
CA LEU A 133 0.49 -20.72 -8.42
C LEU A 133 1.64 -20.63 -9.43
N MET A 134 2.29 -21.75 -9.76
CA MET A 134 3.37 -21.75 -10.75
C MET A 134 2.89 -21.32 -12.14
N ALA A 135 1.71 -21.78 -12.57
CA ALA A 135 1.10 -21.35 -13.83
C ALA A 135 0.86 -19.83 -13.85
N ALA A 136 0.38 -19.25 -12.75
CA ALA A 136 0.18 -17.81 -12.61
C ALA A 136 1.51 -17.03 -12.71
N VAL A 137 2.60 -17.54 -12.11
CA VAL A 137 3.94 -16.96 -12.23
C VAL A 137 4.41 -16.94 -13.69
N VAL A 138 4.32 -18.08 -14.39
CA VAL A 138 4.69 -18.18 -15.82
C VAL A 138 3.86 -17.22 -16.68
N GLN A 139 2.55 -17.20 -16.48
CA GLN A 139 1.65 -16.31 -17.21
C GLN A 139 2.02 -14.83 -16.98
N LYS A 140 2.25 -14.43 -15.73
CA LYS A 140 2.58 -13.05 -15.37
C LYS A 140 3.95 -12.63 -15.92
N PHE A 141 4.93 -13.51 -15.86
CA PHE A 141 6.26 -13.29 -16.45
C PHE A 141 6.14 -13.05 -17.96
N ASN A 142 5.51 -13.98 -18.69
CA ASN A 142 5.39 -13.91 -20.15
C ASN A 142 4.57 -12.70 -20.60
N ALA A 143 3.47 -12.37 -19.91
CA ALA A 143 2.69 -11.17 -20.19
C ALA A 143 3.51 -9.90 -20.02
N THR A 144 4.36 -9.85 -18.97
CA THR A 144 5.25 -8.70 -18.73
C THR A 144 6.34 -8.60 -19.80
N SER A 145 6.96 -9.73 -20.16
CA SER A 145 7.93 -9.79 -21.26
C SER A 145 7.34 -9.30 -22.57
N GLN A 146 6.14 -9.77 -22.93
CA GLN A 146 5.44 -9.34 -24.14
C GLN A 146 5.16 -7.84 -24.13
N ALA A 147 4.64 -7.30 -23.03
CA ALA A 147 4.32 -5.88 -22.90
C ALA A 147 5.56 -4.97 -23.03
N ARG A 148 6.76 -5.50 -22.77
CA ARG A 148 8.04 -4.77 -22.90
C ARG A 148 8.83 -5.11 -24.17
N GLY A 149 8.31 -5.98 -25.04
CA GLY A 149 8.99 -6.41 -26.26
C GLY A 149 10.22 -7.29 -26.00
N PHE A 150 10.26 -7.98 -24.86
CA PHE A 150 11.35 -8.90 -24.52
C PHE A 150 11.18 -10.23 -25.25
N LYS A 151 12.31 -10.79 -25.70
CA LYS A 151 12.35 -12.11 -26.36
C LYS A 151 12.34 -13.27 -25.37
N THR A 152 12.76 -13.02 -24.13
CA THR A 152 12.84 -14.04 -23.09
C THR A 152 11.45 -14.37 -22.56
N MET A 153 11.08 -15.64 -22.66
CA MET A 153 9.84 -16.20 -22.16
C MET A 153 10.15 -17.45 -21.33
N LEU A 154 9.35 -17.72 -20.31
CA LEU A 154 9.33 -19.01 -19.65
C LEU A 154 8.51 -19.97 -20.50
N SER A 155 9.11 -21.09 -20.90
CA SER A 155 8.37 -22.21 -21.48
C SER A 155 7.43 -22.77 -20.42
N ALA A 156 6.15 -22.96 -20.78
CA ALA A 156 5.31 -23.83 -19.98
C ALA A 156 6.01 -25.20 -19.92
N SER A 157 6.27 -25.71 -18.71
CA SER A 157 6.86 -27.05 -18.58
C SER A 157 5.96 -28.03 -19.34
N PRO A 158 6.51 -28.97 -20.13
CA PRO A 158 5.68 -30.00 -20.73
C PRO A 158 4.94 -30.75 -19.61
N PRO A 159 3.65 -31.09 -19.80
CA PRO A 159 2.93 -31.88 -18.81
C PRO A 159 3.70 -33.18 -18.55
N PRO A 160 3.72 -33.67 -17.30
CA PRO A 160 4.34 -34.97 -17.00
C PRO A 160 3.73 -36.04 -17.92
N PRO A 161 4.52 -37.05 -18.35
CA PRO A 161 4.02 -38.11 -19.22
C PRO A 161 2.79 -38.74 -18.57
N GLU A 162 1.68 -38.78 -19.31
CA GLU A 162 0.40 -39.34 -18.86
C GLU A 162 0.62 -40.73 -18.26
N GLN A 163 0.60 -40.81 -16.92
CA GLN A 163 0.41 -42.07 -16.24
C GLN A 163 -1.08 -42.39 -16.36
N GLY A 164 -1.41 -43.37 -17.22
CA GLY A 164 -2.78 -43.75 -17.51
C GLY A 164 -3.59 -44.04 -16.24
N GLY A 165 -4.55 -43.16 -15.93
CA GLY A 165 -5.45 -43.34 -14.79
C GLY A 165 -6.26 -42.09 -14.48
N GLU A 166 -7.54 -42.14 -14.86
CA GLU A 166 -8.65 -41.22 -14.54
C GLU A 166 -8.75 -39.86 -15.27
N PRO A 167 -9.98 -39.46 -15.66
CA PRO A 167 -10.21 -38.25 -16.43
C PRO A 167 -9.91 -37.00 -15.61
N ALA A 168 -9.05 -36.14 -16.16
CA ALA A 168 -8.71 -34.83 -15.62
C ALA A 168 -9.96 -34.03 -15.24
N VAL A 169 -10.11 -33.73 -13.95
CA VAL A 169 -11.05 -32.73 -13.45
C VAL A 169 -10.68 -31.40 -14.11
N LYS A 170 -11.53 -30.93 -15.02
CA LYS A 170 -11.38 -29.60 -15.62
C LYS A 170 -11.58 -28.54 -14.53
N TYR A 171 -10.48 -28.05 -13.97
CA TYR A 171 -10.49 -26.83 -13.17
C TYR A 171 -10.71 -25.64 -14.11
N THR A 172 -11.96 -25.33 -14.43
CA THR A 172 -12.29 -24.03 -15.02
C THR A 172 -12.09 -22.98 -13.93
N CYS A 173 -10.99 -22.24 -14.03
CA CYS A 173 -10.74 -21.04 -13.24
C CYS A 173 -11.83 -19.99 -13.56
N THR A 174 -12.94 -20.03 -12.84
CA THR A 174 -14.04 -19.05 -12.89
C THR A 174 -13.71 -17.77 -12.11
N THR A 175 -12.55 -17.70 -11.44
CA THR A 175 -12.16 -16.57 -10.58
C THR A 175 -11.66 -15.34 -11.34
N SER A 176 -11.32 -15.45 -12.63
CA SER A 176 -10.95 -14.28 -13.46
C SER A 176 -12.06 -13.21 -13.48
N THR A 177 -13.33 -13.62 -13.59
CA THR A 177 -14.46 -12.69 -13.65
C THR A 177 -14.89 -12.19 -12.27
N ALA A 178 -14.72 -13.01 -11.22
CA ALA A 178 -15.08 -12.65 -9.85
C ALA A 178 -14.08 -11.66 -9.22
N MET A 179 -12.78 -11.85 -9.47
CA MET A 179 -11.71 -10.95 -9.00
C MET A 179 -11.77 -9.59 -9.71
N ALA A 180 -12.10 -9.57 -11.02
CA ALA A 180 -12.32 -8.34 -11.78
C ALA A 180 -13.56 -7.56 -11.30
N LYS A 181 -14.65 -8.25 -10.90
CA LYS A 181 -15.82 -7.62 -10.27
C LYS A 181 -15.54 -7.10 -8.86
N MET A 182 -14.78 -7.84 -8.06
CA MET A 182 -14.43 -7.41 -6.70
C MET A 182 -13.54 -6.17 -6.70
N LEU A 183 -12.54 -6.09 -7.59
CA LEU A 183 -11.68 -4.92 -7.77
C LEU A 183 -12.44 -3.70 -8.36
N ALA A 184 -13.49 -3.92 -9.15
CA ALA A 184 -14.34 -2.84 -9.65
C ALA A 184 -15.27 -2.22 -8.58
N THR A 185 -15.48 -2.90 -7.45
CA THR A 185 -16.44 -2.50 -6.40
C THR A 185 -15.75 -1.78 -5.23
N TYR A 186 -14.44 -1.94 -5.06
CA TYR A 186 -13.64 -1.25 -4.03
C TYR A 186 -13.15 0.14 -4.52
N LYS A 187 -14.07 1.10 -4.65
CA LYS A 187 -13.70 2.51 -4.81
C LYS A 187 -13.41 3.13 -3.44
N TYR A 188 -12.14 3.30 -3.13
CA TYR A 188 -11.67 4.13 -2.03
C TYR A 188 -12.10 5.59 -2.32
N GLN A 189 -13.05 6.11 -1.54
CA GLN A 189 -13.29 7.55 -1.47
C GLN A 189 -12.29 8.13 -0.47
N THR A 190 -11.19 8.71 -0.97
CA THR A 190 -10.41 9.64 -0.17
C THR A 190 -11.21 10.94 -0.06
N PRO A 191 -11.44 11.48 1.15
CA PRO A 191 -12.06 12.80 1.27
C PRO A 191 -11.11 13.85 0.68
N LYS A 192 -11.64 14.68 -0.22
CA LYS A 192 -10.94 15.85 -0.75
C LYS A 192 -10.58 16.78 0.41
N ILE A 193 -9.30 16.90 0.73
CA ILE A 193 -8.77 18.00 1.52
C ILE A 193 -8.77 19.23 0.60
N GLY A 194 -9.67 20.17 0.86
CA GLY A 194 -9.75 21.43 0.13
C GLY A 194 -8.47 22.24 0.29
N SER A 195 -7.86 22.57 -0.84
CA SER A 195 -6.77 23.54 -0.94
C SER A 195 -7.37 24.94 -1.06
N GLU A 196 -7.39 25.71 0.03
CA GLU A 196 -7.35 27.17 -0.01
C GLU A 196 -7.01 27.73 1.38
N GLY A 197 -5.95 28.54 1.44
CA GLY A 197 -5.36 29.05 2.66
C GLY A 197 -6.19 30.18 3.28
N GLN A 198 -6.98 29.84 4.30
CA GLN A 198 -7.47 30.79 5.28
C GLN A 198 -6.89 30.44 6.66
N PRO A 199 -6.34 31.39 7.42
CA PRO A 199 -5.87 31.14 8.77
C PRO A 199 -7.06 30.70 9.65
N TYR A 200 -6.94 29.53 10.26
CA TYR A 200 -7.94 29.00 11.19
C TYR A 200 -8.07 29.93 12.40
N ARG A 201 -9.18 30.66 12.50
CA ARG A 201 -9.57 31.42 13.68
C ARG A 201 -10.51 30.55 14.50
N ALA A 202 -10.01 30.00 15.61
CA ALA A 202 -10.81 29.18 16.51
C ALA A 202 -12.01 30.00 17.05
N PRO A 203 -13.25 29.52 16.95
CA PRO A 203 -14.37 30.15 17.62
C PRO A 203 -14.22 29.94 19.12
N THR A 204 -14.14 31.02 19.89
CA THR A 204 -14.34 31.01 21.34
C THR A 204 -15.84 30.87 21.61
N THR A 205 -16.32 29.63 21.62
CA THR A 205 -17.61 29.28 22.24
C THR A 205 -17.32 28.77 23.64
N GLU A 206 -17.75 29.50 24.66
CA GLU A 206 -17.93 28.92 25.99
C GLU A 206 -18.89 27.73 25.88
N PRO A 207 -18.57 26.57 26.48
CA PRO A 207 -19.44 25.41 26.41
C PRO A 207 -20.69 25.66 27.27
N LEU A 208 -21.84 25.75 26.60
CA LEU A 208 -23.13 25.51 27.24
C LEU A 208 -23.08 24.11 27.86
N ALA A 209 -23.31 24.02 29.16
CA ALA A 209 -23.33 22.75 29.87
C ALA A 209 -24.37 21.80 29.22
N SER A 210 -23.89 20.67 28.71
CA SER A 210 -24.78 19.62 28.20
C SER A 210 -25.75 19.18 29.29
N PRO A 211 -27.03 18.92 28.96
CA PRO A 211 -27.98 18.35 29.92
C PRO A 211 -27.47 17.00 30.44
N ALA A 212 -27.78 16.68 31.70
CA ALA A 212 -27.40 15.41 32.28
C ALA A 212 -27.95 14.23 31.44
N PRO A 213 -27.16 13.18 31.20
CA PRO A 213 -27.59 12.02 30.42
C PRO A 213 -28.83 11.37 31.07
N GLY A 214 -29.73 10.86 30.23
CA GLY A 214 -30.90 10.11 30.69
C GLY A 214 -30.48 8.81 31.40
N PRO A 215 -31.35 8.21 32.23
CA PRO A 215 -31.02 7.05 33.07
C PRO A 215 -30.57 5.80 32.31
N ASP A 216 -30.78 5.73 30.99
CA ASP A 216 -30.50 4.55 30.15
C ASP A 216 -29.39 4.78 29.09
N GLU A 217 -28.66 5.91 29.13
CA GLU A 217 -27.59 6.16 28.16
C GLU A 217 -26.33 5.35 28.50
N PRO A 218 -25.75 4.58 27.55
CA PRO A 218 -24.58 3.76 27.82
C PRO A 218 -23.38 4.63 28.21
N VAL A 219 -22.93 4.49 29.45
CA VAL A 219 -21.76 5.20 29.97
C VAL A 219 -20.48 4.57 29.43
N VAL A 220 -19.78 5.29 28.54
CA VAL A 220 -18.46 4.88 28.07
C VAL A 220 -17.42 5.24 29.13
N ARG A 221 -16.59 4.27 29.53
CA ARG A 221 -15.51 4.51 30.49
C ARG A 221 -14.44 5.43 29.89
N ALA A 222 -13.84 6.26 30.74
CA ALA A 222 -12.66 7.04 30.36
C ALA A 222 -11.50 6.11 30.00
N LEU A 223 -10.67 6.52 29.04
CA LEU A 223 -9.45 5.84 28.67
C LEU A 223 -8.48 5.82 29.85
N GLU A 224 -8.00 4.62 30.20
CA GLU A 224 -6.95 4.43 31.19
C GLU A 224 -5.59 4.59 30.52
N TRP A 225 -4.88 5.66 30.86
CA TRP A 225 -3.57 5.97 30.30
C TRP A 225 -2.46 5.34 31.14
N ASN A 226 -1.63 4.52 30.52
CA ASN A 226 -0.30 4.22 31.06
C ASN A 226 0.71 5.30 30.58
N PRO A 227 1.97 5.30 31.06
CA PRO A 227 2.97 6.31 30.68
C PRO A 227 3.22 6.41 29.17
N TYR A 228 2.89 5.38 28.39
CA TYR A 228 3.16 5.31 26.96
C TYR A 228 1.89 5.43 26.11
N ARG A 229 0.77 4.79 26.47
CA ARG A 229 -0.45 4.70 25.66
C ARG A 229 -1.70 4.35 26.47
N ALA A 230 -2.87 4.47 25.85
CA ALA A 230 -4.12 3.91 26.35
C ALA A 230 -4.52 2.69 25.51
N GLU A 231 -4.71 1.53 26.15
CA GLU A 231 -5.16 0.30 25.51
C GLU A 231 -6.70 0.29 25.41
N THR A 232 -7.22 -0.22 24.30
CA THR A 232 -8.67 -0.32 24.03
C THR A 232 -8.99 -1.63 23.30
N PRO A 233 -10.26 -2.07 23.28
CA PRO A 233 -10.68 -3.20 22.45
C PRO A 233 -10.44 -3.02 20.94
N PHE A 234 -10.17 -1.80 20.47
CA PHE A 234 -9.94 -1.48 19.06
C PHE A 234 -8.45 -1.28 18.72
N GLY A 235 -7.54 -1.56 19.66
CA GLY A 235 -6.10 -1.27 19.60
C GLY A 235 -5.69 -0.21 20.62
N TYR A 236 -4.69 0.64 20.33
CA TYR A 236 -4.18 1.63 21.28
C TYR A 236 -4.22 3.08 20.76
N TYR A 237 -4.24 4.03 21.68
CA TYR A 237 -3.96 5.45 21.42
C TYR A 237 -2.62 5.83 22.02
N LEU A 238 -1.74 6.40 21.18
CA LEU A 238 -0.43 6.91 21.59
C LEU A 238 -0.40 8.42 21.43
N VAL A 239 0.03 9.15 22.46
CA VAL A 239 0.36 10.58 22.35
C VAL A 239 1.85 10.73 22.52
N GLU A 240 2.53 11.07 21.43
CA GLU A 240 3.94 11.40 21.46
C GLU A 240 4.10 12.88 21.84
N ASP A 241 4.78 13.11 22.95
CA ASP A 241 5.17 14.44 23.41
C ASP A 241 6.45 14.86 22.68
N GLN A 242 6.33 15.80 21.75
CA GLN A 242 7.45 16.34 20.98
C GLN A 242 7.82 17.76 21.44
N THR A 243 7.54 18.11 22.70
CA THR A 243 7.87 19.45 23.24
C THR A 243 9.37 19.69 23.40
N ASP A 244 10.17 18.63 23.41
CA ASP A 244 11.64 18.67 23.42
C ASP A 244 12.23 18.86 22.02
N LEU A 245 11.46 18.65 20.95
CA LEU A 245 11.92 18.84 19.59
C LEU A 245 12.04 20.35 19.25
N PRO A 246 13.12 20.79 18.58
CA PRO A 246 13.27 22.19 18.22
C PRO A 246 12.23 22.61 17.19
N GLU A 247 11.81 23.89 17.21
CA GLU A 247 10.75 24.43 16.35
C GLU A 247 10.96 24.15 14.85
N ARG A 248 12.22 24.14 14.39
CA ARG A 248 12.58 23.79 13.01
C ARG A 248 12.15 22.37 12.60
N VAL A 249 12.11 21.42 13.54
CA VAL A 249 11.67 20.03 13.31
C VAL A 249 10.15 19.95 13.32
N LEU A 250 9.51 20.69 14.22
CA LEU A 250 8.05 20.80 14.28
C LEU A 250 7.48 21.53 13.06
N ASN A 251 8.24 22.45 12.46
CA ASN A 251 7.82 23.24 11.28
C ASN A 251 6.49 23.99 11.53
N GLY A 252 6.40 24.67 12.67
CA GLY A 252 5.19 25.39 13.10
C GLY A 252 4.00 24.49 13.49
N ARG A 253 4.17 23.16 13.48
CA ARG A 253 3.11 22.21 13.86
C ARG A 253 3.06 22.05 15.38
N ALA A 254 1.87 21.72 15.88
CA ALA A 254 1.67 21.51 17.30
C ALA A 254 2.46 20.27 17.82
N PRO A 255 2.98 20.31 19.06
CA PRO A 255 3.99 19.36 19.53
C PRO A 255 3.42 18.02 20.00
N PHE A 256 2.12 17.87 20.22
CA PHE A 256 1.55 16.59 20.65
C PHE A 256 0.98 15.84 19.46
N LEU A 257 1.64 14.74 19.07
CA LEU A 257 1.20 13.89 17.96
C LEU A 257 0.36 12.74 18.52
N LEU A 258 -0.93 12.74 18.22
CA LEU A 258 -1.84 11.64 18.51
C LEU A 258 -1.82 10.65 17.34
N SER A 259 -1.50 9.40 17.64
CA SER A 259 -1.60 8.25 16.72
C SER A 259 -2.71 7.32 17.19
N GLY A 260 -3.74 7.16 16.35
CA GLY A 260 -4.84 6.22 16.55
C GLY A 260 -4.61 4.87 15.86
N THR A 261 -5.57 3.96 16.05
CA THR A 261 -5.53 2.58 15.53
C THR A 261 -5.71 2.48 14.02
N ARG A 262 -6.04 3.58 13.34
CA ARG A 262 -6.17 3.64 11.88
C ARG A 262 -5.00 4.34 11.21
N LEU A 263 -3.87 4.49 11.90
CA LEU A 263 -2.71 5.26 11.42
C LEU A 263 -3.09 6.72 11.07
N ASP A 264 -4.14 7.22 11.71
CA ASP A 264 -4.55 8.60 11.62
C ASP A 264 -3.71 9.45 12.59
N TYR A 265 -2.92 10.35 12.02
CA TYR A 265 -2.05 11.25 12.74
C TYR A 265 -2.72 12.62 12.88
N SER A 266 -2.96 13.05 14.11
CA SER A 266 -3.44 14.42 14.40
C SER A 266 -2.51 15.12 15.38
N ARG A 267 -2.37 16.45 15.24
CA ARG A 267 -1.49 17.25 16.09
C ARG A 267 -2.29 18.21 16.95
N HIS A 268 -1.90 18.32 18.21
CA HIS A 268 -2.60 19.09 19.22
C HIS A 268 -1.65 20.02 19.96
N ALA A 269 -2.14 21.19 20.36
CA ALA A 269 -1.35 22.21 21.05
C ALA A 269 -0.97 21.80 22.48
N THR A 270 -1.75 20.90 23.10
CA THR A 270 -1.52 20.44 24.48
C THR A 270 -1.75 18.93 24.61
N LEU A 271 -1.08 18.29 25.57
CA LEU A 271 -1.32 16.90 25.94
C LEU A 271 -2.79 16.65 26.30
N LYS A 272 -3.41 17.60 27.02
CA LYS A 272 -4.83 17.54 27.40
C LYS A 272 -5.74 17.49 26.16
N ALA A 273 -5.49 18.32 25.15
CA ALA A 273 -6.26 18.32 23.91
C ALA A 273 -6.07 17.01 23.12
N ALA A 274 -4.85 16.48 23.04
CA ALA A 274 -4.60 15.18 22.41
C ALA A 274 -5.36 14.04 23.11
N ARG A 275 -5.30 13.98 24.45
CA ARG A 275 -6.02 12.96 25.23
C ARG A 275 -7.54 13.10 25.12
N ALA A 276 -8.06 14.33 25.07
CA ALA A 276 -9.49 14.58 24.86
C ALA A 276 -9.94 14.13 23.45
N ALA A 277 -9.12 14.37 22.42
CA ALA A 277 -9.40 13.90 21.07
C ALA A 277 -9.41 12.37 20.98
N ALA A 278 -8.45 11.69 21.64
CA ALA A 278 -8.43 10.24 21.75
C ALA A 278 -9.68 9.68 22.47
N GLN A 279 -10.08 10.31 23.58
CA GLN A 279 -11.30 9.95 24.31
C GLN A 279 -12.55 10.09 23.42
N ALA A 280 -12.69 11.19 22.70
CA ALA A 280 -13.83 11.43 21.82
C ALA A 280 -13.90 10.43 20.64
N ASP A 281 -12.75 10.01 20.09
CA ASP A 281 -12.73 8.95 19.06
C ASP A 281 -13.12 7.59 19.65
N TYR A 282 -12.60 7.26 20.84
CA TYR A 282 -12.94 6.03 21.55
C TYR A 282 -14.44 5.94 21.86
N GLU A 283 -15.04 7.01 22.41
CA GLU A 283 -16.48 7.09 22.69
C GLU A 283 -17.31 6.89 21.44
N ARG A 284 -16.94 7.56 20.35
CA ARG A 284 -17.63 7.41 19.06
C ARG A 284 -17.63 5.97 18.56
N ARG A 285 -16.51 5.25 18.74
CA ARG A 285 -16.39 3.85 18.33
C ARG A 285 -17.22 2.92 19.21
N ILE A 286 -17.21 3.11 20.52
CA ILE A 286 -18.05 2.32 21.44
C ILE A 286 -19.53 2.55 21.12
N LEU A 287 -19.95 3.81 20.98
CA LEU A 287 -21.34 4.13 20.62
C LEU A 287 -21.74 3.56 19.25
N SER A 288 -20.84 3.64 18.26
CA SER A 288 -21.06 3.01 16.95
C SER A 288 -21.15 1.49 17.03
N ALA A 289 -20.43 0.84 17.94
CA ALA A 289 -20.47 -0.61 18.11
C ALA A 289 -21.70 -1.08 18.90
N LEU A 290 -22.25 -0.23 19.77
CA LEU A 290 -23.49 -0.50 20.51
C LEU A 290 -24.74 -0.26 19.68
N GLN A 291 -24.66 0.50 18.59
CA GLN A 291 -25.78 0.63 17.67
C GLN A 291 -26.12 -0.75 17.11
N PRO A 292 -27.37 -1.22 17.27
CA PRO A 292 -27.77 -2.50 16.70
C PRO A 292 -27.48 -2.46 15.21
N ALA A 293 -26.87 -3.54 14.70
CA ALA A 293 -26.64 -3.69 13.27
C ALA A 293 -27.96 -3.37 12.57
N GLN A 294 -27.95 -2.35 11.71
CA GLN A 294 -29.14 -2.02 10.94
C GLN A 294 -29.58 -3.34 10.27
N PRO A 295 -30.86 -3.75 10.44
CA PRO A 295 -31.34 -4.97 9.83
C PRO A 295 -30.94 -4.90 8.37
N ALA A 296 -30.25 -5.95 7.90
CA ALA A 296 -29.85 -6.04 6.51
C ALA A 296 -31.10 -5.68 5.68
N PRO A 297 -30.99 -4.74 4.72
CA PRO A 297 -32.14 -4.34 3.93
C PRO A 297 -32.80 -5.62 3.44
N ALA A 298 -34.10 -5.77 3.73
CA ALA A 298 -34.85 -6.96 3.34
C ALA A 298 -34.50 -7.26 1.88
N PRO A 299 -34.23 -8.54 1.51
CA PRO A 299 -33.87 -8.88 0.15
C PRO A 299 -34.93 -8.28 -0.76
N VAL A 300 -34.55 -7.21 -1.46
CA VAL A 300 -35.46 -6.48 -2.32
C VAL A 300 -35.86 -7.50 -3.37
N ALA A 301 -37.12 -7.94 -3.32
CA ALA A 301 -37.70 -8.84 -4.30
C ALA A 301 -37.22 -8.38 -5.66
N ALA A 302 -36.53 -9.27 -6.40
CA ALA A 302 -35.76 -8.94 -7.58
C ALA A 302 -36.59 -8.06 -8.52
N GLN A 303 -36.44 -6.74 -8.38
CA GLN A 303 -37.01 -5.82 -9.33
C GLN A 303 -36.26 -6.09 -10.63
N PRO A 304 -36.96 -6.13 -11.78
CA PRO A 304 -36.28 -6.21 -13.06
C PRO A 304 -35.21 -5.13 -13.04
N GLN A 305 -33.94 -5.56 -13.16
CA GLN A 305 -32.80 -4.66 -13.09
C GLN A 305 -33.11 -3.53 -14.07
N PRO A 306 -33.26 -2.27 -13.60
CA PRO A 306 -33.38 -1.15 -14.53
C PRO A 306 -32.19 -1.26 -15.46
N SER A 307 -32.41 -1.09 -16.77
CA SER A 307 -31.35 -1.21 -17.76
C SER A 307 -30.12 -0.47 -17.23
N ALA A 308 -28.94 -1.10 -17.27
CA ALA A 308 -27.71 -0.51 -16.72
C ALA A 308 -27.29 0.81 -17.41
N TRP A 309 -28.08 1.21 -18.41
CA TRP A 309 -27.89 2.33 -19.29
C TRP A 309 -27.83 3.70 -18.62
N PRO A 310 -28.79 4.11 -17.76
CA PRO A 310 -28.72 5.44 -17.14
C PRO A 310 -27.50 5.57 -16.22
N ALA A 311 -27.09 4.46 -15.58
CA ALA A 311 -25.91 4.43 -14.72
C ALA A 311 -24.60 4.54 -15.53
N ALA A 312 -24.52 3.87 -16.68
CA ALA A 312 -23.37 3.95 -17.59
C ALA A 312 -23.24 5.36 -18.20
N LEU A 313 -24.35 5.96 -18.65
CA LEU A 313 -24.38 7.33 -19.18
C LEU A 313 -23.94 8.35 -18.12
N ALA A 314 -24.51 8.26 -16.90
CA ALA A 314 -24.11 9.13 -15.79
C ALA A 314 -22.64 8.95 -15.38
N MET A 315 -22.08 7.75 -15.52
CA MET A 315 -20.65 7.52 -15.29
C MET A 315 -19.80 8.19 -16.38
N ARG A 316 -20.18 8.04 -17.65
CA ARG A 316 -19.49 8.68 -18.79
C ARG A 316 -19.48 10.20 -18.66
N GLU A 317 -20.62 10.80 -18.34
CA GLU A 317 -20.73 12.26 -18.14
C GLU A 317 -19.83 12.75 -17.00
N ARG A 318 -19.82 12.05 -15.85
CA ARG A 318 -18.96 12.39 -14.72
C ARG A 318 -17.48 12.27 -15.07
N CYS A 319 -17.08 11.20 -15.75
CA CYS A 319 -15.69 11.03 -16.21
C CYS A 319 -15.29 12.13 -17.19
N GLY A 320 -16.16 12.48 -18.13
CA GLY A 320 -15.94 13.58 -19.08
C GLY A 320 -15.76 14.93 -18.37
N ALA A 321 -16.63 15.25 -17.40
CA ALA A 321 -16.55 16.51 -16.64
C ALA A 321 -15.26 16.62 -15.83
N VAL A 322 -14.82 15.53 -15.19
CA VAL A 322 -13.55 15.50 -14.45
C VAL A 322 -12.37 15.72 -15.38
N LEU A 323 -12.35 15.08 -16.56
CA LEU A 323 -11.26 15.23 -17.52
C LEU A 323 -11.21 16.66 -18.10
N ALA A 324 -12.37 17.24 -18.43
CA ALA A 324 -12.47 18.62 -18.91
C ALA A 324 -11.90 19.62 -17.91
N SER A 325 -12.25 19.47 -16.62
CA SER A 325 -11.70 20.32 -15.54
C SER A 325 -10.18 20.19 -15.41
N HIS A 326 -9.62 18.98 -15.56
CA HIS A 326 -8.16 18.78 -15.55
C HIS A 326 -7.48 19.44 -16.74
N ILE A 327 -8.09 19.40 -17.94
CA ILE A 327 -7.59 20.07 -19.14
C ILE A 327 -7.53 21.59 -18.90
N GLU A 328 -8.59 22.19 -18.34
CA GLU A 328 -8.60 23.62 -18.01
C GLU A 328 -7.51 24.02 -17.01
N GLY A 329 -7.37 23.27 -15.90
CA GLY A 329 -6.33 23.53 -14.91
C GLY A 329 -4.90 23.42 -15.49
N ARG A 330 -4.69 22.49 -16.43
CA ARG A 330 -3.41 22.31 -17.12
C ARG A 330 -3.12 23.43 -18.13
N LYS A 331 -4.14 23.94 -18.84
CA LYS A 331 -4.01 25.13 -19.70
C LYS A 331 -3.58 26.35 -18.89
N ALA A 332 -4.22 26.59 -17.74
CA ALA A 332 -3.83 27.67 -16.85
C ALA A 332 -2.38 27.54 -16.33
N ALA A 333 -1.94 26.31 -16.01
CA ALA A 333 -0.56 26.05 -15.60
C ALA A 333 0.45 26.28 -16.76
N GLN A 334 0.08 25.89 -17.98
CA GLN A 334 0.88 26.13 -19.20
C GLN A 334 1.03 27.64 -19.47
N ASP A 335 -0.07 28.40 -19.43
CA ASP A 335 -0.06 29.85 -19.65
C ASP A 335 0.81 30.56 -18.60
N LYS A 336 0.71 30.14 -17.34
CA LYS A 336 1.58 30.64 -16.26
C LYS A 336 3.06 30.30 -16.50
N ALA A 337 3.37 29.11 -17.00
CA ALA A 337 4.74 28.75 -17.34
C ALA A 337 5.30 29.60 -18.49
N LEU A 338 4.49 29.86 -19.53
CA LEU A 338 4.85 30.74 -20.64
C LEU A 338 5.09 32.18 -20.18
N MET A 339 4.20 32.74 -19.37
CA MET A 339 4.34 34.10 -18.81
C MET A 339 5.60 34.27 -17.94
N CYS A 340 6.06 33.20 -17.28
CA CYS A 340 7.29 33.21 -16.48
C CYS A 340 8.56 32.82 -17.26
N GLY A 341 8.49 32.65 -18.59
CA GLY A 341 9.65 32.26 -19.40
C GLY A 341 10.12 30.81 -19.21
N ARG A 342 9.32 29.95 -18.57
CA ARG A 342 9.65 28.54 -18.27
C ARG A 342 9.27 27.63 -19.45
N THR A 343 10.00 27.73 -20.55
CA THR A 343 9.68 27.07 -21.83
C THR A 343 9.70 25.54 -21.78
N ALA A 344 10.61 24.94 -21.01
CA ALA A 344 10.67 23.48 -20.83
C ALA A 344 9.43 22.94 -20.08
N GLU A 345 8.99 23.65 -19.03
CA GLU A 345 7.80 23.31 -18.26
C GLU A 345 6.53 23.49 -19.10
N ALA A 346 6.43 24.58 -19.87
CA ALA A 346 5.32 24.80 -20.80
C ALA A 346 5.21 23.67 -21.84
N LYS A 347 6.34 23.20 -22.39
CA LYS A 347 6.38 22.07 -23.34
C LYS A 347 5.91 20.76 -22.69
N ALA A 348 6.28 20.51 -21.43
CA ALA A 348 5.79 19.35 -20.68
C ALA A 348 4.27 19.43 -20.44
N GLN A 349 3.73 20.62 -20.16
CA GLN A 349 2.28 20.80 -20.03
C GLN A 349 1.54 20.57 -21.36
N THR A 350 2.10 21.00 -22.50
CA THR A 350 1.52 20.71 -23.83
C THR A 350 1.35 19.21 -24.08
N ALA A 351 2.38 18.41 -23.77
CA ALA A 351 2.33 16.96 -23.97
C ALA A 351 1.24 16.31 -23.09
N ALA A 352 1.12 16.76 -21.83
CA ALA A 352 0.08 16.30 -20.91
C ALA A 352 -1.33 16.68 -21.39
N LEU A 353 -1.51 17.89 -21.92
CA LEU A 353 -2.78 18.37 -22.47
C LEU A 353 -3.24 17.54 -23.68
N ASN A 354 -2.33 17.20 -24.59
CA ASN A 354 -2.64 16.37 -25.74
C ASN A 354 -3.08 14.96 -25.30
N ALA A 355 -2.38 14.35 -24.34
CA ALA A 355 -2.75 13.03 -23.82
C ALA A 355 -4.14 13.03 -23.15
N LEU A 356 -4.45 14.05 -22.35
CA LEU A 356 -5.78 14.18 -21.72
C LEU A 356 -6.88 14.42 -22.74
N SER A 357 -6.62 15.23 -23.79
CA SER A 357 -7.59 15.49 -24.84
C SER A 357 -7.93 14.22 -25.62
N MET A 358 -6.92 13.42 -25.99
CA MET A 358 -7.13 12.12 -26.64
C MET A 358 -7.93 11.15 -25.76
N ALA A 359 -7.68 11.14 -24.45
CA ALA A 359 -8.43 10.30 -23.52
C ALA A 359 -9.89 10.73 -23.40
N LEU A 360 -10.18 12.04 -23.42
CA LEU A 360 -11.55 12.56 -23.43
C LEU A 360 -12.30 12.13 -24.71
N GLU A 361 -11.66 12.29 -25.86
CA GLU A 361 -12.23 11.86 -27.15
C GLU A 361 -12.52 10.36 -27.16
N ALA A 362 -11.61 9.53 -26.65
CA ALA A 362 -11.81 8.09 -26.55
C ALA A 362 -13.02 7.73 -25.66
N ILE A 363 -13.19 8.39 -24.51
CA ILE A 363 -14.35 8.18 -23.62
C ILE A 363 -15.66 8.59 -24.30
N LEU A 364 -15.63 9.69 -25.07
CA LEU A 364 -16.80 10.17 -25.80
C LEU A 364 -17.11 9.33 -27.06
N ALA A 365 -16.12 8.66 -27.63
CA ALA A 365 -16.28 7.78 -28.78
C ALA A 365 -16.73 6.36 -28.42
N LEU A 366 -16.72 5.97 -27.14
CA LEU A 366 -17.21 4.66 -26.72
C LEU A 366 -18.68 4.49 -27.17
N PRO A 367 -19.00 3.41 -27.92
CA PRO A 367 -20.34 3.16 -28.36
C PRO A 367 -21.24 3.00 -27.13
N LEU A 368 -22.35 3.71 -27.17
CA LEU A 368 -23.42 3.52 -26.22
C LEU A 368 -24.27 2.39 -26.84
N ASP A 369 -23.91 1.14 -26.57
CA ASP A 369 -24.69 0.00 -27.09
C ASP A 369 -25.83 -0.32 -26.12
N GLY A 370 -27.03 0.10 -26.52
CA GLY A 370 -28.29 -0.11 -25.81
C GLY A 370 -29.52 -0.15 -26.73
N GLU A 371 -29.33 -0.11 -28.05
CA GLU A 371 -30.38 -0.46 -29.03
C GLU A 371 -30.14 -1.89 -29.52
N GLY A 372 -30.57 -2.85 -28.71
CA GLY A 372 -30.63 -4.28 -29.02
C GLY A 372 -31.78 -4.92 -28.28
#